data_AF-A0A6J8AVA9-F1
#
_entry.id   AF-A0A6J8AVA9-F1
#
_cell.length_a   1.000
_cell.length_b   1.000
_cell.length_c   1.000
_cell.angle_alpha   90.00
_cell.angle_beta   90.00
_cell.angle_gamma   90.00
#
_symmetry.space_group_name_H-M   'P 1'
#
loop_
_entity.id
_entity.type
_entity.pdbx_description
1 polymer ?
#
loop_
_entity_poly.entity_id
_entity_poly.type
_entity_poly.pdbx_seq_one_letter_code
_entity_poly.pdbx_strand_id
1 'polypeptide(L)'
;MGKGRLLPIQHCELVIIHIVPFGDDSKIADKPLRQVSTSFSCELHATPSGTPLYNKLIHLCQKQYDLASTTVTGIPMKEEQNASSSANYDVELLHPSEAHDDILKSAHADGLVIPSKEGLPTETITLKWCTPKSNIIELNYCTGAYRITPVDVNSRPSSCLTNFLLSGRAVMLEQPRKSGTKVISHLLASHGGEIFVHAINTARSLLEDPPSISEGCGGRVTDYRINDFGEFMKENRLAPATHEMTSNQKEVPLEKAKKRLERMSRYWPMVINETIIFNMASHIDPLPSLIIKDTLDDEEVMECKKAVYHVVGMESRNEALPIQLSGSRGKGPKRDEQYRQMWSELEMLIKSYADTSPNHQKVLECLLDCKKPMPDDKSPKKGDKVFAKEEKMDVDSQVEQSWKTLEKFQKMTEREKSDYNKSDSVPPSKRAKMEEPSVSTGSTSGPQNLLSLWTNRIASIHSKRHVEFAGRLESKDNVAELYQHMKEDNGTPMETGTENKQQNRM
;
A
#
# COMPACT_ATOMS: atom_id res chain seq x y z
N MET A 1 -31.69 -31.59 24.87
CA MET A 1 -30.81 -30.51 24.36
C MET A 1 -31.69 -29.42 23.77
N GLY A 2 -31.59 -28.18 24.26
CA GLY A 2 -32.53 -27.10 23.95
C GLY A 2 -32.33 -26.49 22.55
N LYS A 3 -33.42 -26.24 21.84
CA LYS A 3 -33.53 -25.65 20.49
C LYS A 3 -32.92 -24.24 20.31
N GLY A 4 -32.29 -23.66 21.33
CA GLY A 4 -31.83 -22.25 21.31
C GLY A 4 -30.48 -21.98 20.63
N ARG A 5 -29.80 -23.00 20.10
CA ARG A 5 -28.47 -22.86 19.44
C ARG A 5 -28.39 -23.49 18.05
N LEU A 6 -29.52 -23.90 17.47
CA LEU A 6 -29.57 -24.56 16.17
C LEU A 6 -30.36 -23.69 15.18
N LEU A 7 -29.87 -23.60 13.95
CA LEU A 7 -30.59 -22.99 12.84
C LEU A 7 -31.34 -24.08 12.07
N PRO A 8 -32.62 -23.87 11.70
CA PRO A 8 -33.34 -24.80 10.85
C PRO A 8 -32.76 -24.78 9.42
N ILE A 9 -32.76 -25.94 8.76
CA ILE A 9 -32.40 -26.04 7.33
C ILE A 9 -33.56 -25.47 6.51
N GLN A 10 -33.36 -24.27 5.96
CA GLN A 10 -34.35 -23.60 5.12
C GLN A 10 -34.46 -24.24 3.73
N HIS A 11 -33.31 -24.65 3.18
CA HIS A 11 -33.22 -25.36 1.91
C HIS A 11 -32.03 -26.33 1.95
N CYS A 12 -32.18 -27.49 1.33
CA CYS A 12 -31.14 -28.49 1.16
C CYS A 12 -31.19 -29.06 -0.25
N GLU A 13 -30.05 -28.96 -0.95
CA GLU A 13 -29.81 -29.65 -2.21
C GLU A 13 -28.94 -30.89 -1.93
N LEU A 14 -29.46 -32.07 -2.28
CA LEU A 14 -28.73 -33.33 -2.18
C LEU A 14 -28.20 -33.76 -3.56
N VAL A 15 -26.88 -33.73 -3.71
CA VAL A 15 -26.19 -34.26 -4.89
C VAL A 15 -25.70 -35.66 -4.59
N ILE A 16 -26.26 -36.67 -5.25
CA ILE A 16 -25.85 -38.07 -5.12
C ILE A 16 -24.91 -38.41 -6.28
N ILE A 17 -23.70 -38.87 -5.97
CA ILE A 17 -22.74 -39.33 -6.98
C ILE A 17 -22.58 -40.84 -6.85
N HIS A 18 -23.12 -41.58 -7.81
CA HIS A 18 -22.92 -43.01 -7.96
C HIS A 18 -21.65 -43.26 -8.77
N ILE A 19 -20.66 -43.90 -8.13
CA ILE A 19 -19.37 -44.18 -8.74
C ILE A 19 -19.33 -45.66 -9.13
N VAL A 20 -18.98 -45.93 -10.39
CA VAL A 20 -18.78 -47.30 -10.91
C VAL A 20 -17.32 -47.52 -11.29
N PRO A 21 -16.77 -48.74 -11.17
CA PRO A 21 -15.43 -49.04 -11.68
C PRO A 21 -15.30 -48.69 -13.17
N PHE A 22 -14.10 -48.28 -13.58
CA PHE A 22 -13.86 -47.95 -14.98
C PHE A 22 -13.99 -49.19 -15.86
N GLY A 23 -14.81 -49.11 -16.91
CA GLY A 23 -15.11 -50.22 -17.82
C GLY A 23 -16.38 -51.00 -17.49
N ASP A 24 -16.98 -50.77 -16.31
CA ASP A 24 -18.26 -51.39 -15.93
C ASP A 24 -19.45 -50.52 -16.37
N ASP A 25 -20.53 -51.18 -16.80
CA ASP A 25 -21.79 -50.51 -17.12
C ASP A 25 -22.52 -50.07 -15.85
N SER A 26 -22.93 -48.80 -15.80
CA SER A 26 -23.76 -48.30 -14.71
C SER A 26 -25.19 -48.82 -14.80
N LYS A 27 -25.66 -49.41 -13.69
CA LYS A 27 -27.07 -49.81 -13.51
C LYS A 27 -27.98 -48.65 -13.12
N ILE A 28 -27.38 -47.49 -12.83
CA ILE A 28 -28.07 -46.28 -12.38
C ILE A 28 -27.86 -45.19 -13.43
N ALA A 29 -28.95 -44.59 -13.89
CA ALA A 29 -28.92 -43.47 -14.82
C ALA A 29 -28.90 -42.12 -14.10
N ASP A 30 -28.32 -41.12 -14.76
CA ASP A 30 -28.37 -39.72 -14.31
C ASP A 30 -29.82 -39.26 -14.11
N LYS A 31 -30.03 -38.45 -13.06
CA LYS A 31 -31.29 -37.74 -12.83
C LYS A 31 -31.00 -36.26 -12.59
N PRO A 32 -31.61 -35.36 -13.40
CA PRO A 32 -31.44 -33.93 -13.21
C PRO A 32 -32.03 -33.48 -11.87
N LEU A 33 -31.65 -32.26 -11.46
CA LEU A 33 -32.17 -31.63 -10.25
C LEU A 33 -33.70 -31.64 -10.23
N ARG A 34 -34.25 -32.30 -9.21
CA ARG A 34 -35.68 -32.41 -8.98
C ARG A 34 -36.00 -31.88 -7.59
N GLN A 35 -37.02 -31.04 -7.50
CA GLN A 35 -37.61 -30.65 -6.23
C GLN A 35 -38.41 -31.82 -5.64
N VAL A 36 -37.99 -32.31 -4.48
CA VAL A 36 -38.65 -33.41 -3.75
C VAL A 36 -39.61 -32.85 -2.71
N SER A 37 -39.28 -31.71 -2.10
CA SER A 37 -40.19 -30.93 -1.24
C SER A 37 -39.88 -29.42 -1.35
N THR A 38 -40.66 -28.57 -0.67
CA THR A 38 -40.46 -27.11 -0.68
C THR A 38 -39.07 -26.69 -0.21
N SER A 39 -38.44 -27.47 0.67
CA SER A 39 -37.10 -27.20 1.22
C SER A 39 -36.05 -28.23 0.82
N PHE A 40 -36.36 -29.14 -0.10
CA PHE A 40 -35.46 -30.24 -0.47
C PHE A 40 -35.46 -30.51 -1.97
N SER A 41 -34.30 -30.42 -2.59
CA SER A 41 -34.03 -30.79 -3.98
C SER A 41 -32.98 -31.89 -4.03
N CYS A 42 -33.01 -32.70 -5.09
CA CYS A 42 -32.04 -33.78 -5.26
C CYS A 42 -31.69 -34.00 -6.74
N GLU A 43 -30.42 -34.26 -7.02
CA GLU A 43 -29.91 -34.74 -8.30
C GLU A 43 -29.03 -35.98 -8.12
N LEU A 44 -28.94 -36.81 -9.17
CA LEU A 44 -28.17 -38.04 -9.17
C LEU A 44 -27.28 -38.06 -10.40
N HIS A 45 -25.99 -38.31 -10.18
CA HIS A 45 -25.00 -38.44 -11.24
C HIS A 45 -24.34 -39.82 -11.15
N ALA A 46 -24.34 -40.57 -12.24
CA ALA A 46 -23.60 -41.81 -12.40
C ALA A 46 -22.34 -41.53 -13.21
N THR A 47 -21.17 -41.83 -12.64
CA THR A 47 -19.88 -41.59 -13.30
C THR A 47 -18.91 -42.74 -13.04
N PRO A 48 -18.08 -43.13 -14.03
CA PRO A 48 -16.95 -44.01 -13.77
C PRO A 48 -15.95 -43.38 -12.79
N SER A 49 -15.22 -44.22 -12.07
CA SER A 49 -14.07 -43.85 -11.24
C SER A 49 -12.92 -43.28 -12.09
N GLY A 50 -12.02 -42.54 -11.45
CA GLY A 50 -10.84 -41.95 -12.12
C GLY A 50 -11.14 -40.57 -12.72
N THR A 51 -10.59 -40.28 -13.90
CA THR A 51 -10.73 -38.97 -14.58
C THR A 51 -12.18 -38.51 -14.79
N PRO A 52 -13.14 -39.38 -15.18
CA PRO A 52 -14.54 -38.95 -15.34
C PRO A 52 -15.15 -38.40 -14.04
N LEU A 53 -14.86 -39.04 -12.89
CA LEU A 53 -15.30 -38.55 -11.58
C LEU A 53 -14.66 -37.19 -11.26
N TYR A 54 -13.35 -37.03 -11.52
CA TYR A 54 -12.66 -35.75 -11.34
C TYR A 54 -13.34 -34.63 -12.17
N ASN A 55 -13.57 -34.87 -13.46
CA ASN A 55 -14.21 -33.90 -14.34
C ASN A 55 -15.63 -33.54 -13.89
N LYS A 56 -16.37 -34.55 -13.39
CA LYS A 56 -17.71 -34.35 -12.85
C LYS A 56 -17.71 -33.48 -11.59
N LEU A 57 -16.75 -33.71 -10.68
CA LEU A 57 -16.61 -32.92 -9.46
C LEU A 57 -16.25 -31.46 -9.76
N ILE A 58 -15.33 -31.21 -10.69
CA ILE A 58 -14.99 -29.85 -11.12
C ILE A 58 -16.22 -29.14 -11.70
N HIS A 59 -16.97 -29.80 -12.59
CA HIS A 59 -18.19 -29.25 -13.16
C HIS A 59 -19.24 -28.91 -12.09
N LEU A 60 -19.44 -29.80 -11.11
CA LEU A 60 -20.36 -29.55 -9.99
C LEU A 60 -19.90 -28.37 -9.13
N CYS A 61 -18.59 -28.23 -8.86
CA CYS A 61 -18.04 -27.07 -8.16
C CYS A 61 -18.30 -25.78 -8.95
N GLN A 62 -18.09 -25.77 -10.27
CA GLN A 62 -18.37 -24.61 -11.10
C GLN A 62 -19.83 -24.19 -11.04
N LYS A 63 -20.76 -25.16 -11.12
CA LYS A 63 -22.20 -24.90 -11.00
C LYS A 63 -22.59 -24.39 -9.60
N GLN A 64 -22.04 -24.98 -8.53
CA GLN A 64 -22.41 -24.67 -7.15
C GLN A 64 -21.92 -23.30 -6.69
N TYR A 65 -20.75 -22.88 -7.17
CA TYR A 65 -20.11 -21.62 -6.77
C TYR A 65 -20.14 -20.55 -7.87
N ASP A 66 -20.89 -20.79 -8.96
CA ASP A 66 -20.96 -19.91 -10.13
C ASP A 66 -19.57 -19.50 -10.64
N LEU A 67 -18.74 -20.50 -10.95
CA LEU A 67 -17.37 -20.29 -11.41
C LEU A 67 -17.29 -20.40 -12.94
N ALA A 68 -16.58 -19.46 -13.55
CA ALA A 68 -16.14 -19.54 -14.93
C ALA A 68 -14.71 -20.10 -15.02
N SER A 69 -14.33 -20.48 -16.25
CA SER A 69 -12.98 -20.96 -16.57
C SER A 69 -12.29 -20.02 -17.56
N THR A 70 -11.03 -19.71 -17.28
CA THR A 70 -10.13 -18.99 -18.19
C THR A 70 -8.91 -19.84 -18.50
N THR A 71 -8.66 -20.09 -19.79
CA THR A 71 -7.42 -20.72 -20.26
C THR A 71 -6.43 -19.66 -20.71
N VAL A 72 -5.35 -19.51 -19.94
CA VAL A 72 -4.22 -18.64 -20.26
C VAL A 72 -3.29 -19.38 -21.21
N THR A 73 -3.08 -18.82 -22.41
CA THR A 73 -2.30 -19.44 -23.48
C THR A 73 -1.02 -18.67 -23.77
N GLY A 74 -0.07 -19.33 -24.45
CA GLY A 74 1.15 -18.66 -24.92
C GLY A 74 2.10 -18.27 -23.79
N ILE A 75 2.08 -19.02 -22.68
CA ILE A 75 2.96 -18.80 -21.53
C ILE A 75 4.40 -19.14 -21.94
N PRO A 76 5.33 -18.17 -21.92
CA PRO A 76 6.71 -18.42 -22.30
C PRO A 76 7.42 -19.20 -21.18
N MET A 77 7.78 -20.46 -21.44
CA MET A 77 8.53 -21.30 -20.51
C MET A 77 9.89 -21.69 -21.11
N LYS A 78 10.90 -21.79 -20.25
CA LYS A 78 12.22 -22.33 -20.63
C LYS A 78 12.20 -23.85 -20.44
N GLU A 79 12.48 -24.61 -21.50
CA GLU A 79 12.63 -26.07 -21.41
C GLU A 79 14.00 -26.42 -20.80
N GLU A 80 14.03 -27.36 -19.86
CA GLU A 80 15.27 -27.77 -19.19
C GLU A 80 16.18 -28.63 -20.06
N GLN A 81 15.63 -29.34 -21.06
CA GLN A 81 16.39 -30.26 -21.91
C GLN A 81 16.76 -29.68 -23.29
N ASN A 82 16.12 -28.61 -23.74
CA ASN A 82 16.45 -27.93 -25.00
C ASN A 82 16.37 -26.41 -24.83
N ALA A 83 17.50 -25.77 -24.49
CA ALA A 83 17.58 -24.32 -24.31
C ALA A 83 17.32 -23.49 -25.61
N SER A 84 17.07 -24.15 -26.74
CA SER A 84 16.81 -23.55 -28.05
C SER A 84 15.34 -23.64 -28.51
N SER A 85 14.44 -24.30 -27.76
CA SER A 85 13.00 -24.35 -28.03
C SER A 85 12.17 -23.83 -26.86
N SER A 86 11.30 -22.85 -27.12
CA SER A 86 10.23 -22.47 -26.18
C SER A 86 8.94 -23.15 -26.61
N ALA A 87 8.41 -24.06 -25.80
CA ALA A 87 7.05 -24.55 -25.96
C ALA A 87 6.04 -23.59 -25.29
N ASN A 88 4.90 -23.39 -25.95
CA ASN A 88 3.78 -22.65 -25.38
C ASN A 88 2.91 -23.61 -24.59
N TYR A 89 2.71 -23.29 -23.31
CA TYR A 89 1.82 -24.05 -22.43
C TYR A 89 0.57 -23.24 -22.14
N ASP A 90 -0.52 -23.97 -21.89
CA ASP A 90 -1.80 -23.42 -21.50
C ASP A 90 -2.05 -23.77 -20.03
N VAL A 91 -2.66 -22.85 -19.28
CA VAL A 91 -3.07 -23.06 -17.88
C VAL A 91 -4.53 -22.67 -17.73
N GLU A 92 -5.35 -23.59 -17.25
CA GLU A 92 -6.77 -23.36 -16.98
C GLU A 92 -6.97 -22.90 -15.52
N LEU A 93 -7.71 -21.81 -15.35
CA LEU A 93 -7.96 -21.14 -14.07
C LEU A 93 -9.46 -21.03 -13.84
N LEU A 94 -9.91 -21.44 -12.65
CA LEU A 94 -11.26 -21.20 -12.17
C LEU A 94 -11.33 -19.91 -11.36
N HIS A 95 -12.42 -19.17 -11.50
CA HIS A 95 -12.71 -17.95 -10.74
C HIS A 95 -14.22 -17.66 -10.81
N PRO A 96 -14.76 -16.78 -9.95
CA PRO A 96 -16.14 -16.31 -10.05
C PRO A 96 -16.50 -15.82 -11.47
N SER A 97 -17.71 -16.16 -11.93
CA SER A 97 -18.19 -15.90 -13.29
C SER A 97 -18.23 -14.41 -13.64
N GLU A 98 -18.39 -13.54 -12.65
CA GLU A 98 -18.47 -12.09 -12.80
C GLU A 98 -17.18 -11.46 -13.33
N ALA A 99 -16.07 -12.20 -13.32
CA ALA A 99 -14.85 -11.77 -14.01
C ALA A 99 -15.07 -11.61 -15.52
N HIS A 100 -16.03 -12.35 -16.10
CA HIS A 100 -16.29 -12.39 -17.53
C HIS A 100 -17.46 -11.51 -18.00
N ASP A 101 -18.09 -10.80 -17.08
CA ASP A 101 -19.28 -9.97 -17.36
C ASP A 101 -19.05 -8.98 -18.52
N ASP A 102 -17.93 -8.25 -18.48
CA ASP A 102 -17.64 -7.20 -19.46
C ASP A 102 -17.20 -7.78 -20.82
N ILE A 103 -16.44 -8.88 -20.80
CA ILE A 103 -15.94 -9.52 -22.03
C ILE A 103 -17.05 -10.25 -22.79
N LEU A 104 -18.02 -10.85 -22.10
CA LEU A 104 -19.16 -11.53 -22.71
C LEU A 104 -20.20 -10.56 -23.28
N LYS A 105 -20.31 -9.35 -22.69
CA LYS A 105 -21.15 -8.27 -23.23
C LYS A 105 -20.55 -7.58 -24.46
N SER A 106 -19.26 -7.81 -24.73
CA SER A 106 -18.54 -7.21 -25.86
C SER A 106 -18.94 -7.86 -27.19
N ALA A 107 -19.07 -7.06 -28.25
CA ALA A 107 -19.34 -7.50 -29.63
C ALA A 107 -18.23 -8.38 -30.25
N HIS A 108 -17.23 -8.77 -29.46
CA HIS A 108 -16.03 -9.48 -29.86
C HIS A 108 -15.83 -10.79 -29.09
N ALA A 109 -16.89 -11.33 -28.49
CA ALA A 109 -16.87 -12.61 -27.79
C ALA A 109 -16.67 -13.83 -28.73
N ASP A 110 -16.89 -13.65 -30.04
CA ASP A 110 -16.82 -14.71 -31.04
C ASP A 110 -15.44 -15.40 -31.08
N GLY A 111 -15.44 -16.69 -30.75
CA GLY A 111 -14.25 -17.55 -30.77
C GLY A 111 -13.35 -17.46 -29.54
N LEU A 112 -13.76 -16.71 -28.50
CA LEU A 112 -13.07 -16.70 -27.20
C LEU A 112 -13.39 -17.93 -26.37
N VAL A 113 -14.62 -18.42 -26.49
CA VAL A 113 -15.15 -19.55 -25.74
C VAL A 113 -14.79 -20.84 -26.48
N ILE A 114 -14.01 -21.70 -25.83
CA ILE A 114 -13.62 -23.01 -26.37
C ILE A 114 -13.99 -24.12 -25.38
N PRO A 115 -14.11 -25.37 -25.83
CA PRO A 115 -14.19 -26.51 -24.92
C PRO A 115 -12.90 -26.61 -24.07
N SER A 116 -13.04 -26.93 -22.79
CA SER A 116 -11.89 -27.18 -21.91
C SER A 116 -10.99 -28.29 -22.48
N LYS A 117 -9.68 -28.02 -22.48
CA LYS A 117 -8.66 -28.98 -22.93
C LYS A 117 -8.35 -30.04 -21.87
N GLU A 118 -8.73 -29.82 -20.61
CA GLU A 118 -8.63 -30.77 -19.50
C GLU A 118 -9.75 -31.84 -19.56
N GLY A 119 -10.57 -31.84 -20.62
CA GLY A 119 -11.67 -32.80 -20.80
C GLY A 119 -12.87 -32.52 -19.89
N LEU A 120 -12.93 -31.32 -19.30
CA LEU A 120 -14.08 -30.87 -18.53
C LEU A 120 -15.28 -30.64 -19.48
N PRO A 121 -16.52 -30.98 -19.06
CA PRO A 121 -17.73 -30.69 -19.83
C PRO A 121 -18.12 -29.20 -19.68
N THR A 122 -17.14 -28.30 -19.72
CA THR A 122 -17.32 -26.87 -19.53
C THR A 122 -16.57 -26.08 -20.59
N GLU A 123 -17.14 -24.91 -20.89
CA GLU A 123 -16.54 -23.92 -21.76
C GLU A 123 -15.54 -23.07 -20.98
N THR A 124 -14.47 -22.63 -21.65
CA THR A 124 -13.43 -21.78 -21.08
C THR A 124 -13.14 -20.60 -22.01
N ILE A 125 -12.89 -19.43 -21.43
CA ILE A 125 -12.45 -18.24 -22.16
C ILE A 125 -10.94 -18.31 -22.39
N THR A 126 -10.55 -18.29 -23.65
CA THR A 126 -9.13 -18.28 -24.03
C THR A 126 -8.58 -16.87 -24.01
N LEU A 127 -7.56 -16.64 -23.18
CA LEU A 127 -6.81 -15.39 -23.16
C LEU A 127 -5.32 -15.66 -23.38
N LYS A 128 -4.66 -14.79 -24.13
CA LYS A 128 -3.25 -14.94 -24.47
C LYS A 128 -2.38 -14.13 -23.50
N TRP A 129 -1.34 -14.77 -22.99
CA TRP A 129 -0.29 -14.09 -22.23
C TRP A 129 0.29 -12.93 -23.03
N CYS A 130 0.31 -11.75 -22.42
CA CYS A 130 0.99 -10.57 -22.93
C CYS A 130 2.00 -10.09 -21.89
N THR A 131 3.29 -10.16 -22.23
CA THR A 131 4.36 -9.62 -21.39
C THR A 131 4.22 -8.10 -21.34
N PRO A 132 4.06 -7.49 -20.14
CA PRO A 132 4.04 -6.04 -20.01
C PRO A 132 5.36 -5.47 -20.58
N LYS A 133 5.28 -4.46 -21.45
CA LYS A 133 6.47 -3.84 -22.07
C LYS A 133 7.34 -3.06 -21.07
N SER A 134 6.84 -2.81 -19.86
CA SER A 134 7.52 -2.07 -18.82
C SER A 134 7.07 -2.57 -17.43
N ASN A 135 7.96 -2.47 -16.42
CA ASN A 135 7.66 -2.72 -15.01
C ASN A 135 6.82 -1.59 -14.38
N ILE A 136 6.09 -0.81 -15.18
CA ILE A 136 5.35 0.33 -14.67
C ILE A 136 4.16 -0.24 -13.92
N ILE A 137 4.08 0.09 -12.63
CA ILE A 137 2.89 -0.06 -11.80
C ILE A 137 1.86 0.92 -12.36
N GLU A 138 1.26 0.59 -13.51
CA GLU A 138 0.18 1.37 -14.08
C GLU A 138 -1.06 1.08 -13.25
N LEU A 139 -1.65 2.14 -12.69
CA LEU A 139 -2.95 2.07 -12.06
C LEU A 139 -3.97 1.78 -13.18
N ASN A 140 -4.28 0.50 -13.35
CA ASN A 140 -5.25 0.05 -14.34
C ASN A 140 -6.66 0.24 -13.76
N TYR A 141 -7.55 0.82 -14.57
CA TYR A 141 -8.97 0.86 -14.23
C TYR A 141 -9.55 -0.56 -14.32
N CYS A 142 -9.80 -1.15 -13.16
CA CYS A 142 -10.38 -2.49 -13.04
C CYS A 142 -11.84 -2.37 -12.60
N THR A 143 -12.74 -3.09 -13.27
CA THR A 143 -14.17 -3.16 -12.90
C THR A 143 -14.41 -4.19 -11.78
N GLY A 144 -13.52 -5.16 -11.64
CA GLY A 144 -13.53 -6.15 -10.56
C GLY A 144 -12.19 -6.86 -10.40
N ALA A 145 -12.01 -7.52 -9.25
CA ALA A 145 -10.85 -8.36 -8.96
C ALA A 145 -11.29 -9.61 -8.21
N TYR A 146 -10.98 -10.78 -8.75
CA TYR A 146 -11.51 -12.06 -8.29
C TYR A 146 -10.39 -13.06 -8.04
N ARG A 147 -10.49 -13.83 -6.97
CA ARG A 147 -9.49 -14.88 -6.68
C ARG A 147 -9.56 -15.97 -7.74
N ILE A 148 -8.39 -16.52 -8.08
CA ILE A 148 -8.28 -17.64 -9.01
C ILE A 148 -7.88 -18.93 -8.30
N THR A 149 -8.15 -20.07 -8.94
CA THR A 149 -7.60 -21.38 -8.58
C THR A 149 -7.24 -22.13 -9.85
N PRO A 150 -5.98 -22.53 -10.07
CA PRO A 150 -5.61 -23.39 -11.20
C PRO A 150 -6.33 -24.74 -11.12
N VAL A 151 -6.83 -25.24 -12.26
CA VAL A 151 -7.52 -26.54 -12.34
C VAL A 151 -6.58 -27.69 -11.98
N ASP A 152 -5.38 -27.70 -12.58
CA ASP A 152 -4.27 -28.56 -12.16
C ASP A 152 -3.19 -27.70 -11.49
N VAL A 153 -3.20 -27.66 -10.17
CA VAL A 153 -2.26 -26.86 -9.36
C VAL A 153 -0.82 -27.39 -9.40
N ASN A 154 -0.63 -28.69 -9.63
CA ASN A 154 0.68 -29.33 -9.55
C ASN A 154 1.36 -29.47 -10.92
N SER A 155 0.66 -29.15 -12.02
CA SER A 155 1.28 -29.11 -13.33
C SER A 155 2.46 -28.15 -13.36
N ARG A 156 3.49 -28.50 -14.13
CA ARG A 156 4.64 -27.61 -14.36
C ARG A 156 4.20 -26.25 -14.93
N PRO A 157 3.29 -26.16 -15.93
CA PRO A 157 2.79 -24.87 -16.41
C PRO A 157 2.11 -24.01 -15.34
N SER A 158 1.21 -24.60 -14.56
CA SER A 158 0.51 -23.89 -13.49
C SER A 158 1.47 -23.41 -12.41
N SER A 159 2.43 -24.26 -12.02
CA SER A 159 3.48 -23.92 -11.05
C SER A 159 4.36 -22.77 -11.54
N CYS A 160 4.71 -22.75 -12.83
CA CYS A 160 5.48 -21.64 -13.40
C CYS A 160 4.67 -20.33 -13.42
N LEU A 161 3.40 -20.37 -13.84
CA LEU A 161 2.53 -19.19 -13.84
C LEU A 161 2.32 -18.63 -12.44
N THR A 162 1.94 -19.47 -11.47
CA THR A 162 1.64 -19.02 -10.10
C THR A 162 2.88 -18.47 -9.41
N ASN A 163 4.04 -19.15 -9.51
CA ASN A 163 5.28 -18.63 -8.94
C ASN A 163 5.74 -17.31 -9.60
N PHE A 164 5.54 -17.17 -10.91
CA PHE A 164 5.79 -15.91 -11.60
C PHE A 164 4.95 -14.78 -11.00
N LEU A 165 3.66 -15.01 -10.77
CA LEU A 165 2.76 -14.02 -10.17
C LEU A 165 3.09 -13.73 -8.71
N LEU A 166 3.37 -14.78 -7.92
CA LEU A 166 3.74 -14.66 -6.50
C LEU A 166 5.06 -13.92 -6.29
N SER A 167 5.94 -13.87 -7.30
CA SER A 167 7.15 -13.04 -7.25
C SER A 167 6.90 -11.52 -7.33
N GLY A 168 5.63 -11.10 -7.44
CA GLY A 168 5.22 -9.70 -7.51
C GLY A 168 5.12 -9.15 -8.93
N ARG A 169 5.28 -10.02 -9.94
CA ARG A 169 5.06 -9.66 -11.35
C ARG A 169 3.59 -9.84 -11.71
N ALA A 170 3.15 -9.08 -12.71
CA ALA A 170 1.80 -9.16 -13.23
C ALA A 170 1.82 -9.55 -14.72
N VAL A 171 0.71 -10.12 -15.19
CA VAL A 171 0.56 -10.60 -16.57
C VAL A 171 -0.70 -9.99 -17.16
N MET A 172 -0.56 -9.29 -18.28
CA MET A 172 -1.71 -8.81 -19.04
C MET A 172 -2.24 -9.93 -19.93
N LEU A 173 -3.56 -10.00 -20.06
CA LEU A 173 -4.25 -11.03 -20.81
C LEU A 173 -4.97 -10.43 -22.02
N GLU A 174 -4.47 -10.80 -23.20
CA GLU A 174 -4.92 -10.33 -24.51
C GLU A 174 -6.05 -11.24 -25.04
N GLN A 175 -7.11 -10.64 -25.57
CA GLN A 175 -8.14 -11.38 -26.31
C GLN A 175 -7.58 -11.86 -27.66
N PRO A 176 -7.56 -13.17 -27.96
CA PRO A 176 -7.14 -13.66 -29.26
C PRO A 176 -8.11 -13.18 -30.34
N ARG A 177 -7.60 -12.47 -31.37
CA ARG A 177 -8.39 -11.97 -32.50
C ARG A 177 -7.72 -12.34 -33.82
N LYS A 178 -8.53 -12.62 -34.85
CA LYS A 178 -8.05 -12.91 -36.22
C LYS A 178 -7.48 -11.67 -36.92
N SER A 179 -7.99 -10.48 -36.58
CA SER A 179 -7.56 -9.19 -37.14
C SER A 179 -7.93 -8.04 -36.21
N GLY A 180 -7.12 -6.97 -36.17
CA GLY A 180 -7.40 -5.74 -35.44
C GLY A 180 -6.36 -5.39 -34.37
N THR A 181 -6.60 -4.29 -33.66
CA THR A 181 -5.76 -3.84 -32.55
C THR A 181 -5.87 -4.83 -31.38
N LYS A 182 -4.74 -5.06 -30.71
CA LYS A 182 -4.68 -5.88 -29.50
C LYS A 182 -5.61 -5.32 -28.42
N VAL A 183 -6.38 -6.19 -27.77
CA VAL A 183 -7.29 -5.82 -26.69
C VAL A 183 -6.88 -6.56 -25.43
N ILE A 184 -6.39 -5.82 -24.44
CA ILE A 184 -6.16 -6.36 -23.09
C ILE A 184 -7.46 -6.26 -22.33
N SER A 185 -7.92 -7.40 -21.78
CA SER A 185 -9.19 -7.48 -21.07
C SER A 185 -9.03 -7.86 -19.60
N HIS A 186 -7.92 -8.51 -19.24
CA HIS A 186 -7.69 -8.93 -17.88
C HIS A 186 -6.23 -8.75 -17.48
N LEU A 187 -5.99 -8.75 -16.18
CA LEU A 187 -4.66 -8.73 -15.57
C LEU A 187 -4.60 -9.77 -14.46
N LEU A 188 -3.60 -10.64 -14.48
CA LEU A 188 -3.27 -11.51 -13.36
C LEU A 188 -2.22 -10.83 -12.48
N ALA A 189 -2.51 -10.71 -11.19
CA ALA A 189 -1.59 -10.10 -10.23
C ALA A 189 -1.71 -10.77 -8.86
N SER A 190 -0.59 -10.80 -8.13
CA SER A 190 -0.55 -11.23 -6.73
C SER A 190 -0.70 -10.04 -5.78
N HIS A 191 -1.59 -10.16 -4.82
CA HIS A 191 -1.79 -9.20 -3.72
C HIS A 191 -1.54 -9.91 -2.40
N GLY A 192 -0.33 -9.77 -1.88
CA GLY A 192 0.03 -10.34 -0.59
C GLY A 192 -0.15 -11.85 -0.53
N GLY A 193 0.36 -12.59 -1.52
CA GLY A 193 0.36 -14.05 -1.56
C GLY A 193 -0.91 -14.68 -2.15
N GLU A 194 -1.94 -13.89 -2.43
CA GLU A 194 -3.16 -14.32 -3.11
C GLU A 194 -3.15 -13.84 -4.55
N ILE A 195 -3.56 -14.69 -5.49
CA ILE A 195 -3.57 -14.35 -6.92
C ILE A 195 -5.00 -13.98 -7.35
N PHE A 196 -5.11 -12.85 -8.03
CA PHE A 196 -6.36 -12.32 -8.54
C PHE A 196 -6.32 -12.19 -10.06
N VAL A 197 -7.47 -12.44 -10.68
CA VAL A 197 -7.79 -11.96 -12.03
C VAL A 197 -8.56 -10.65 -11.92
N HIS A 198 -8.00 -9.61 -12.49
CA HIS A 198 -8.61 -8.28 -12.58
C HIS A 198 -9.31 -8.15 -13.92
N ALA A 199 -10.60 -7.79 -13.91
CA ALA A 199 -11.33 -7.44 -15.12
C ALA A 199 -11.03 -5.99 -15.50
N ILE A 200 -10.56 -5.77 -16.73
CA ILE A 200 -10.23 -4.46 -17.28
C ILE A 200 -11.29 -4.07 -18.31
N ASN A 201 -11.80 -2.85 -18.20
CA ASN A 201 -12.75 -2.34 -19.17
C ASN A 201 -12.10 -2.19 -20.54
N THR A 202 -12.61 -2.93 -21.53
CA THR A 202 -12.15 -2.86 -22.92
C THR A 202 -12.86 -1.80 -23.76
N ALA A 203 -13.93 -1.21 -23.23
CA ALA A 203 -14.65 -0.15 -23.93
C ALA A 203 -13.84 1.15 -23.93
N ARG A 204 -14.15 2.00 -24.92
CA ARG A 204 -13.59 3.36 -24.98
C ARG A 204 -13.94 4.10 -23.68
N SER A 205 -12.95 4.70 -23.03
CA SER A 205 -13.18 5.47 -21.82
C SER A 205 -14.02 6.71 -22.15
N LEU A 206 -15.05 6.96 -21.35
CA LEU A 206 -15.79 8.23 -21.41
C LEU A 206 -14.94 9.43 -20.95
N LEU A 207 -13.80 9.13 -20.31
CA LEU A 207 -12.81 10.11 -19.83
C LEU A 207 -11.58 10.19 -20.74
N GLU A 208 -11.66 9.61 -21.95
CA GLU A 208 -10.65 9.85 -22.98
C GLU A 208 -10.69 11.33 -23.39
N ASP A 209 -9.52 11.91 -23.67
CA ASP A 209 -9.35 13.34 -23.99
C ASP A 209 -9.93 14.29 -22.91
N PRO A 210 -9.45 14.23 -21.65
CA PRO A 210 -9.90 15.15 -20.62
C PRO A 210 -9.53 16.61 -20.99
N PRO A 211 -10.30 17.61 -20.53
CA PRO A 211 -9.96 19.02 -20.74
C PRO A 211 -8.54 19.34 -20.30
N SER A 212 -7.85 20.21 -21.04
CA SER A 212 -6.50 20.62 -20.69
C SER A 212 -6.48 21.30 -19.32
N ILE A 213 -5.59 20.86 -18.43
CA ILE A 213 -5.38 21.48 -17.11
C ILE A 213 -5.04 22.97 -17.27
N SER A 214 -4.32 23.36 -18.32
CA SER A 214 -3.94 24.76 -18.57
C SER A 214 -5.10 25.69 -18.94
N GLU A 215 -6.22 25.13 -19.37
CA GLU A 215 -7.44 25.86 -19.74
C GLU A 215 -8.45 25.93 -18.60
N GLY A 216 -8.27 25.09 -17.56
CA GLY A 216 -9.11 25.06 -16.37
C GLY A 216 -8.79 26.13 -15.33
N CYS A 217 -9.50 26.06 -14.20
CA CYS A 217 -9.26 26.93 -13.05
C CYS A 217 -7.82 26.73 -12.54
N GLY A 218 -7.07 27.83 -12.41
CA GLY A 218 -5.67 27.78 -11.99
C GLY A 218 -4.70 27.28 -13.06
N GLY A 219 -5.14 26.97 -14.29
CA GLY A 219 -4.29 26.45 -15.35
C GLY A 219 -3.25 27.43 -15.91
N ARG A 220 -3.43 28.72 -15.62
CA ARG A 220 -2.48 29.79 -15.99
C ARG A 220 -1.44 30.10 -14.91
N VAL A 221 -1.59 29.51 -13.73
CA VAL A 221 -0.60 29.64 -12.64
C VAL A 221 0.58 28.75 -12.97
N THR A 222 1.79 29.32 -12.98
CA THR A 222 3.00 28.65 -13.45
C THR A 222 3.94 28.23 -12.32
N ASP A 223 3.70 28.70 -11.11
CA ASP A 223 4.59 28.64 -9.96
C ASP A 223 3.98 27.85 -8.79
N TYR A 224 3.20 26.81 -9.07
CA TYR A 224 2.71 25.90 -8.03
C TYR A 224 3.87 25.23 -7.29
N ARG A 225 3.70 25.06 -5.98
CA ARG A 225 4.63 24.34 -5.10
C ARG A 225 4.47 22.82 -5.22
N ILE A 226 4.58 22.29 -6.44
CA ILE A 226 4.33 20.88 -6.76
C ILE A 226 5.27 19.95 -6.00
N ASN A 227 6.56 20.30 -5.92
CA ASN A 227 7.55 19.48 -5.20
C ASN A 227 7.25 19.41 -3.70
N ASP A 228 6.95 20.55 -3.09
CA ASP A 228 6.62 20.63 -1.66
C ASP A 228 5.32 19.88 -1.35
N PHE A 229 4.30 19.99 -2.21
CA PHE A 229 3.08 19.19 -2.09
C PHE A 229 3.35 17.69 -2.27
N GLY A 230 4.29 17.34 -3.15
CA GLY A 230 4.76 15.97 -3.34
C GLY A 230 5.40 15.39 -2.07
N GLU A 231 6.23 16.17 -1.36
CA GLU A 231 6.78 15.78 -0.06
C GLU A 231 5.68 15.71 1.02
N PHE A 232 4.77 16.68 1.06
CA PHE A 232 3.59 16.64 1.93
C PHE A 232 2.78 15.35 1.74
N MET A 233 2.56 14.91 0.50
CA MET A 233 1.88 13.65 0.21
C MET A 233 2.68 12.43 0.70
N LYS A 234 4.02 12.46 0.59
CA LYS A 234 4.89 11.36 1.06
C LYS A 234 4.88 11.24 2.59
N GLU A 235 4.92 12.37 3.29
CA GLU A 235 4.88 12.43 4.76
C GLU A 235 3.53 11.99 5.34
N ASN A 236 2.46 12.12 4.56
CA ASN A 236 1.09 11.77 4.97
C ASN A 236 0.57 10.47 4.33
N ARG A 237 1.47 9.58 3.89
CA ARG A 237 1.08 8.25 3.41
C ARG A 237 0.39 7.45 4.52
N LEU A 238 -0.74 6.85 4.17
CA LEU A 238 -1.44 5.93 5.07
C LEU A 238 -0.66 4.63 5.22
N ALA A 239 -0.73 4.06 6.42
CA ALA A 239 -0.23 2.73 6.73
C ALA A 239 -1.32 1.96 7.50
N PRO A 240 -1.49 0.65 7.26
CA PRO A 240 -2.44 -0.15 8.04
C PRO A 240 -2.09 -0.15 9.53
N ALA A 241 -3.07 0.13 10.36
CA ALA A 241 -2.92 0.09 11.80
C ALA A 241 -2.75 -1.35 12.29
N THR A 242 -1.90 -1.55 13.30
CA THR A 242 -1.76 -2.87 13.94
C THR A 242 -2.98 -3.18 14.81
N HIS A 243 -3.16 -4.46 15.16
CA HIS A 243 -4.23 -4.88 16.07
C HIS A 243 -4.11 -4.17 17.44
N GLU A 244 -2.89 -3.99 17.95
CA GLU A 244 -2.64 -3.28 19.21
C GLU A 244 -3.04 -1.81 19.14
N MET A 245 -2.79 -1.16 18.00
CA MET A 245 -3.19 0.24 17.78
C MET A 245 -4.70 0.39 17.68
N THR A 246 -5.42 -0.61 17.15
CA THR A 246 -6.88 -0.58 17.03
C THR A 246 -7.61 -1.00 18.30
N SER A 247 -7.03 -1.89 19.12
CA SER A 247 -7.64 -2.33 20.38
C SER A 247 -7.48 -1.31 21.52
N ASN A 248 -6.38 -0.57 21.53
CA ASN A 248 -6.00 0.30 22.66
C ASN A 248 -6.25 1.80 22.41
N GLN A 249 -6.59 2.21 21.19
CA GLN A 249 -6.87 3.62 20.89
C GLN A 249 -8.35 3.94 21.04
N LYS A 250 -8.63 5.05 21.73
CA LYS A 250 -9.96 5.68 21.79
C LYS A 250 -10.39 6.27 20.44
N GLU A 251 -9.43 6.51 19.55
CA GLU A 251 -9.64 7.20 18.28
C GLU A 251 -9.31 6.29 17.10
N VAL A 252 -10.14 6.34 16.06
CA VAL A 252 -9.97 5.57 14.83
C VAL A 252 -8.74 6.10 14.07
N PRO A 253 -7.79 5.23 13.62
CA PRO A 253 -6.58 5.66 12.93
C PRO A 253 -6.81 6.56 11.72
N LEU A 254 -7.88 6.32 10.96
CA LEU A 254 -8.26 7.16 9.81
C LEU A 254 -8.65 8.58 10.24
N GLU A 255 -9.36 8.73 11.35
CA GLU A 255 -9.73 10.06 11.87
C GLU A 255 -8.50 10.80 12.40
N LYS A 256 -7.56 10.10 13.03
CA LYS A 256 -6.26 10.67 13.39
C LYS A 256 -5.48 11.18 12.17
N ALA A 257 -5.48 10.41 11.07
CA ALA A 257 -4.84 10.84 9.82
C ALA A 257 -5.53 12.09 9.22
N LYS A 258 -6.87 12.16 9.25
CA LYS A 258 -7.61 13.35 8.82
C LYS A 258 -7.28 14.58 9.67
N LYS A 259 -7.24 14.44 11.00
CA LYS A 259 -6.85 15.54 11.91
C LYS A 259 -5.42 16.02 11.67
N ARG A 260 -4.50 15.09 11.38
CA ARG A 260 -3.15 15.45 10.98
C ARG A 260 -3.14 16.28 9.68
N LEU A 261 -3.89 15.86 8.67
CA LEU A 261 -4.00 16.61 7.40
C LEU A 261 -4.62 18.00 7.61
N GLU A 262 -5.69 18.11 8.41
CA GLU A 262 -6.30 19.39 8.77
C GLU A 262 -5.25 20.33 9.35
N ARG A 263 -4.54 19.87 10.39
CA ARG A 263 -3.50 20.67 11.04
C ARG A 263 -2.40 21.07 10.06
N MET A 264 -1.79 20.12 9.35
CA MET A 264 -0.70 20.41 8.41
C MET A 264 -1.14 21.30 7.22
N SER A 265 -2.44 21.51 6.99
CA SER A 265 -2.96 22.34 5.91
C SER A 265 -3.61 23.66 6.37
N ARG A 266 -3.61 23.99 7.67
CA ARG A 266 -4.18 25.26 8.18
C ARG A 266 -3.55 26.50 7.54
N TYR A 267 -2.24 26.44 7.32
CA TYR A 267 -1.51 27.45 6.57
C TYR A 267 -0.59 26.78 5.56
N TRP A 268 -1.08 26.62 4.32
CA TRP A 268 -0.37 25.95 3.22
C TRP A 268 -0.54 26.72 1.91
N PRO A 269 0.29 27.75 1.65
CA PRO A 269 0.24 28.53 0.42
C PRO A 269 0.59 27.63 -0.79
N MET A 270 -0.25 27.68 -1.83
CA MET A 270 -0.17 26.74 -2.96
C MET A 270 0.84 27.14 -4.03
N VAL A 271 1.15 28.43 -4.14
CA VAL A 271 2.05 28.99 -5.14
C VAL A 271 3.26 29.62 -4.48
N ILE A 272 4.38 29.62 -5.18
CA ILE A 272 5.67 30.09 -4.67
C ILE A 272 5.59 31.60 -4.34
N ASN A 273 4.89 32.39 -5.15
CA ASN A 273 4.80 33.84 -4.95
C ASN A 273 3.85 34.27 -3.81
N GLU A 274 3.03 33.37 -3.25
CA GLU A 274 2.13 33.66 -2.13
C GLU A 274 2.80 33.51 -0.76
N THR A 275 4.06 33.08 -0.73
CA THR A 275 4.79 32.83 0.51
C THR A 275 6.22 33.37 0.45
N ILE A 276 6.67 33.97 1.55
CA ILE A 276 8.05 34.35 1.80
C ILE A 276 8.65 33.34 2.77
N ILE A 277 7.93 32.98 3.84
CA ILE A 277 8.45 32.10 4.89
C ILE A 277 8.88 30.73 4.34
N PHE A 278 8.08 30.10 3.48
CA PHE A 278 8.43 28.79 2.94
C PHE A 278 9.52 28.85 1.85
N ASN A 279 9.72 30.02 1.22
CA ASN A 279 10.84 30.24 0.31
C ASN A 279 12.17 30.47 1.05
N MET A 280 12.11 30.87 2.32
CA MET A 280 13.27 30.99 3.22
C MET A 280 13.34 29.87 4.25
N ALA A 281 12.79 28.69 3.96
CA ALA A 281 12.70 27.56 4.90
C ALA A 281 14.01 27.29 5.65
N SER A 282 15.17 27.39 4.99
CA SER A 282 16.50 27.19 5.61
C SER A 282 16.85 28.18 6.73
N HIS A 283 16.24 29.38 6.73
CA HIS A 283 16.47 30.42 7.74
C HIS A 283 15.49 30.32 8.91
N ILE A 284 14.36 29.67 8.71
CA ILE A 284 13.31 29.55 9.74
C ILE A 284 13.18 28.13 10.29
N ASP A 285 13.90 27.16 9.74
CA ASP A 285 14.00 25.80 10.27
C ASP A 285 14.52 25.84 11.72
N PRO A 286 13.95 25.05 12.65
CA PRO A 286 12.91 24.03 12.48
C PRO A 286 11.46 24.51 12.69
N LEU A 287 11.19 25.82 12.76
CA LEU A 287 9.88 26.34 13.19
C LEU A 287 8.69 25.80 12.36
N PRO A 288 8.70 25.83 11.01
CA PRO A 288 7.55 25.35 10.23
C PRO A 288 7.26 23.85 10.41
N SER A 289 8.26 23.04 10.71
CA SER A 289 8.10 21.59 10.91
C SER A 289 7.69 21.23 12.34
N LEU A 290 8.04 22.07 13.32
CA LEU A 290 7.65 21.89 14.72
C LEU A 290 6.23 22.41 14.97
N ILE A 291 5.88 23.60 14.47
CA ILE A 291 4.60 24.27 14.80
C ILE A 291 3.35 23.49 14.35
N ILE A 292 3.52 22.51 13.46
CA ILE A 292 2.48 21.63 12.95
C ILE A 292 2.26 20.37 13.80
N LYS A 293 2.97 20.20 14.92
CA LYS A 293 2.82 19.03 15.82
C LYS A 293 1.56 19.16 16.70
N ASP A 294 1.04 18.03 17.16
CA ASP A 294 -0.11 17.99 18.08
C ASP A 294 0.23 18.65 19.44
N THR A 295 1.49 18.56 19.85
CA THR A 295 2.03 19.11 21.09
C THR A 295 3.48 19.50 20.86
N LEU A 296 3.94 20.53 21.59
CA LEU A 296 5.34 20.94 21.63
C LEU A 296 5.87 20.69 23.04
N ASP A 297 7.09 20.15 23.15
CA ASP A 297 7.83 20.16 24.40
C ASP A 297 8.57 21.49 24.62
N ASP A 298 9.20 21.66 25.80
CA ASP A 298 9.87 22.92 26.14
C ASP A 298 11.16 23.15 25.30
N GLU A 299 11.81 22.09 24.82
CA GLU A 299 13.00 22.18 23.96
C GLU A 299 12.59 22.65 22.55
N GLU A 300 11.53 22.08 22.01
CA GLU A 300 10.93 22.47 20.73
C GLU A 300 10.40 23.90 20.76
N VAL A 301 9.82 24.35 21.88
CA VAL A 301 9.45 25.77 22.07
C VAL A 301 10.69 26.66 21.98
N MET A 302 11.80 26.26 22.61
CA MET A 302 13.03 27.03 22.56
C MET A 302 13.62 27.10 21.14
N GLU A 303 13.58 26.01 20.37
CA GLU A 303 13.98 26.01 18.96
C GLU A 303 13.11 26.92 18.10
N CYS A 304 11.78 26.91 18.30
CA CYS A 304 10.88 27.85 17.63
C CYS A 304 11.21 29.31 17.97
N LYS A 305 11.50 29.62 19.25
CA LYS A 305 11.91 30.97 19.66
C LYS A 305 13.24 31.38 19.04
N LYS A 306 14.22 30.47 18.96
CA LYS A 306 15.51 30.73 18.28
C LYS A 306 15.32 31.10 16.82
N ALA A 307 14.43 30.41 16.09
CA ALA A 307 14.10 30.75 14.71
C ALA A 307 13.48 32.16 14.60
N VAL A 308 12.56 32.52 15.51
CA VAL A 308 11.99 33.89 15.56
C VAL A 308 13.09 34.93 15.80
N TYR A 309 13.97 34.72 16.78
CA TYR A 309 15.08 35.64 17.05
C TYR A 309 16.10 35.72 15.92
N HIS A 310 16.32 34.63 15.17
CA HIS A 310 17.16 34.66 13.98
C HIS A 310 16.62 35.64 12.94
N VAL A 311 15.30 35.63 12.72
CA VAL A 311 14.62 36.56 11.80
C VAL A 311 14.72 38.01 12.27
N VAL A 312 14.59 38.29 13.57
CA VAL A 312 14.86 39.63 14.14
C VAL A 312 16.30 40.07 13.84
N GLY A 313 17.25 39.14 13.97
CA GLY A 313 18.65 39.36 13.59
C GLY A 313 18.81 39.70 12.11
N MET A 314 18.13 39.00 11.21
CA MET A 314 18.18 39.27 9.77
C MET A 314 17.64 40.67 9.43
N GLU A 315 16.52 41.06 10.04
CA GLU A 315 15.92 42.39 9.84
C GLU A 315 16.83 43.52 10.34
N SER A 316 17.41 43.37 11.53
CA SER A 316 18.35 44.38 12.09
C SER A 316 19.61 44.55 11.24
N ARG A 317 20.06 43.50 10.55
CA ARG A 317 21.16 43.56 9.57
C ARG A 317 20.70 43.97 8.17
N ASN A 318 19.40 44.17 7.97
CA ASN A 318 18.77 44.51 6.70
C ASN A 318 19.18 43.55 5.56
N GLU A 319 19.24 42.26 5.88
CA GLU A 319 19.58 41.18 4.95
C GLU A 319 18.52 41.06 3.85
N ALA A 320 18.90 40.61 2.66
CA ALA A 320 17.96 40.43 1.56
C ALA A 320 17.16 39.13 1.75
N LEU A 321 15.82 39.20 1.66
CA LEU A 321 14.96 38.02 1.69
C LEU A 321 14.93 37.33 0.32
N PRO A 322 14.88 35.98 0.27
CA PRO A 322 14.85 35.22 -0.99
C PRO A 322 13.45 35.28 -1.62
N ILE A 323 13.10 36.42 -2.22
CA ILE A 323 11.84 36.61 -2.93
C ILE A 323 12.07 36.32 -4.41
N GLN A 324 11.38 35.31 -4.96
CA GLN A 324 11.38 35.05 -6.39
C GLN A 324 10.51 36.12 -7.09
N LEU A 325 11.14 37.21 -7.54
CA LEU A 325 10.46 38.22 -8.35
C LEU A 325 10.17 37.67 -9.75
N SER A 326 9.00 37.06 -9.91
CA SER A 326 8.50 36.65 -11.22
C SER A 326 8.06 37.89 -12.03
N GLY A 327 8.91 38.33 -12.96
CA GLY A 327 8.50 39.06 -14.17
C GLY A 327 8.14 40.55 -14.08
N SER A 328 8.11 41.20 -12.90
CA SER A 328 7.79 42.64 -12.87
C SER A 328 9.01 43.49 -13.23
N ARG A 329 9.02 44.07 -14.44
CA ARG A 329 9.88 45.22 -14.79
C ARG A 329 9.46 46.42 -13.93
N GLY A 330 10.02 46.53 -12.72
CA GLY A 330 9.76 47.62 -11.79
C GLY A 330 10.75 47.58 -10.62
N LYS A 331 10.89 48.71 -9.91
CA LYS A 331 11.57 48.70 -8.61
C LYS A 331 10.70 47.87 -7.66
N GLY A 332 11.17 46.69 -7.28
CA GLY A 332 10.48 45.82 -6.32
C GLY A 332 10.22 46.54 -4.99
N PRO A 333 9.36 45.98 -4.12
CA PRO A 333 9.04 46.56 -2.81
C PRO A 333 10.33 46.84 -2.03
N LYS A 334 10.35 47.96 -1.29
CA LYS A 334 11.47 48.32 -0.40
C LYS A 334 11.68 47.18 0.61
N ARG A 335 12.91 46.96 1.09
CA ARG A 335 13.20 45.88 2.04
C ARG A 335 12.32 45.94 3.30
N ASP A 336 12.05 47.14 3.82
CA ASP A 336 11.14 47.34 4.96
C ASP A 336 9.71 46.81 4.69
N GLU A 337 9.24 46.88 3.44
CA GLU A 337 7.97 46.28 3.02
C GLU A 337 8.05 44.76 2.98
N GLN A 338 9.16 44.21 2.50
CA GLN A 338 9.39 42.77 2.42
C GLN A 338 9.41 42.13 3.82
N TYR A 339 10.14 42.73 4.77
CA TYR A 339 10.16 42.27 6.16
C TYR A 339 8.79 42.38 6.82
N ARG A 340 8.05 43.46 6.57
CA ARG A 340 6.69 43.60 7.09
C ARG A 340 5.73 42.54 6.54
N GLN A 341 5.82 42.21 5.26
CA GLN A 341 5.03 41.12 4.66
C GLN A 341 5.43 39.77 5.26
N MET A 342 6.72 39.48 5.36
CA MET A 342 7.24 38.26 5.99
C MET A 342 6.78 38.12 7.45
N TRP A 343 6.86 39.19 8.26
CA TRP A 343 6.37 39.16 9.65
C TRP A 343 4.87 38.94 9.73
N SER A 344 4.08 39.53 8.83
CA SER A 344 2.64 39.30 8.75
C SER A 344 2.32 37.84 8.41
N GLU A 345 3.12 37.24 7.53
CA GLU A 345 2.97 35.85 7.11
C GLU A 345 3.37 34.88 8.23
N LEU A 346 4.52 35.11 8.88
CA LEU A 346 4.99 34.32 10.01
C LEU A 346 4.00 34.38 11.18
N GLU A 347 3.41 35.55 11.44
CA GLU A 347 2.33 35.71 12.41
C GLU A 347 1.09 34.91 12.03
N MET A 348 0.71 34.91 10.75
CA MET A 348 -0.42 34.12 10.26
C MET A 348 -0.18 32.61 10.41
N LEU A 349 1.03 32.14 10.07
CA LEU A 349 1.45 30.76 10.29
C LEU A 349 1.29 30.39 11.76
N ILE A 350 1.97 31.10 12.67
CA ILE A 350 2.00 30.73 14.10
C ILE A 350 0.61 30.85 14.75
N LYS A 351 -0.16 31.90 14.40
CA LYS A 351 -1.54 32.06 14.90
C LYS A 351 -2.45 30.90 14.51
N SER A 352 -2.25 30.30 13.34
CA SER A 352 -3.06 29.17 12.88
C SER A 352 -2.91 27.92 13.75
N TYR A 353 -1.89 27.87 14.61
CA TYR A 353 -1.60 26.75 15.51
C TYR A 353 -1.64 27.12 16.99
N ALA A 354 -1.85 28.39 17.33
CA ALA A 354 -1.77 28.88 18.71
C ALA A 354 -2.77 28.19 19.67
N ASP A 355 -3.91 27.74 19.13
CA ASP A 355 -4.96 27.01 19.86
C ASP A 355 -4.66 25.52 20.06
N THR A 356 -3.60 24.99 19.43
CA THR A 356 -3.28 23.55 19.45
C THR A 356 -2.78 23.10 20.82
N SER A 357 -1.93 23.90 21.48
CA SER A 357 -1.49 23.64 22.85
C SER A 357 -0.99 24.91 23.55
N PRO A 358 -0.89 24.94 24.89
CA PRO A 358 -0.33 26.08 25.62
C PRO A 358 1.09 26.44 25.19
N ASN A 359 1.87 25.46 24.73
CA ASN A 359 3.23 25.68 24.27
C ASN A 359 3.27 26.35 22.88
N HIS A 360 2.27 26.13 22.00
CA HIS A 360 2.14 26.90 20.75
C HIS A 360 1.80 28.37 21.06
N GLN A 361 0.93 28.62 22.04
CA GLN A 361 0.61 29.97 22.50
C GLN A 361 1.85 30.74 23.00
N LYS A 362 2.76 30.09 23.73
CA LYS A 362 4.04 30.70 24.15
C LYS A 362 4.93 31.11 22.97
N VAL A 363 4.89 30.38 21.85
CA VAL A 363 5.64 30.74 20.63
C VAL A 363 5.01 31.97 19.98
N LEU A 364 3.67 32.05 19.93
CA LEU A 364 2.97 33.24 19.45
C LEU A 364 3.27 34.49 20.30
N GLU A 365 3.27 34.36 21.62
CA GLU A 365 3.59 35.45 22.54
C GLU A 365 5.01 36.00 22.28
N CYS A 366 5.98 35.10 22.11
CA CYS A 366 7.35 35.47 21.75
C CYS A 366 7.42 36.27 20.44
N LEU A 367 6.66 35.85 19.42
CA LEU A 367 6.59 36.56 18.15
C LEU A 367 6.02 37.98 18.31
N LEU A 368 4.91 38.10 19.05
CA LEU A 368 4.24 39.38 19.26
C LEU A 368 5.11 40.35 20.06
N ASP A 369 5.89 39.86 21.01
CA ASP A 369 6.85 40.67 21.76
C ASP A 369 8.00 41.18 20.88
N CYS A 370 8.46 40.39 19.90
CA CYS A 370 9.48 40.81 18.94
C CYS A 370 8.97 41.87 17.94
N LYS A 371 7.66 41.88 17.67
CA LYS A 371 7.04 42.79 16.68
C LYS A 371 6.68 44.17 17.26
N LYS A 372 6.67 44.35 18.58
CA LYS A 372 6.34 45.65 19.20
C LYS A 372 7.33 46.71 18.70
N PRO A 373 6.86 47.81 18.08
CA PRO A 373 7.75 48.86 17.62
C PRO A 373 8.47 49.48 18.84
N MET A 374 9.79 49.60 18.78
CA MET A 374 10.52 50.45 19.71
C MET A 374 9.91 51.86 19.63
N PRO A 375 9.59 52.53 20.75
CA PRO A 375 9.06 53.88 20.71
C PRO A 375 10.10 54.82 20.09
N ASP A 376 9.66 55.49 19.03
CA ASP A 376 10.39 56.46 18.21
C ASP A 376 11.13 57.49 19.09
N ASP A 377 12.46 57.56 18.92
CA ASP A 377 13.34 58.51 19.59
C ASP A 377 13.13 59.92 19.01
N LYS A 378 12.08 60.61 19.47
CA LYS A 378 11.80 62.01 19.16
C LYS A 378 12.09 62.88 20.36
N SER A 379 13.26 63.52 20.33
CA SER A 379 13.47 64.77 21.07
C SER A 379 12.42 65.81 20.65
N PRO A 380 11.78 66.53 21.61
CA PRO A 380 12.20 67.92 21.80
C PRO A 380 12.02 68.51 23.23
N LYS A 381 12.95 69.42 23.54
CA LYS A 381 12.81 70.73 24.22
C LYS A 381 12.03 70.86 25.55
N LYS A 382 12.80 71.27 26.57
CA LYS A 382 12.52 72.24 27.66
C LYS A 382 11.05 72.67 27.87
N GLY A 383 10.52 72.34 29.05
CA GLY A 383 9.44 73.12 29.68
C GLY A 383 8.65 72.32 30.73
N ASP A 384 8.91 72.65 31.99
CA ASP A 384 8.09 72.41 33.20
C ASP A 384 8.00 71.03 33.88
N LYS A 385 8.31 71.10 35.18
CA LYS A 385 8.34 70.05 36.19
C LYS A 385 6.92 69.69 36.63
N VAL A 386 6.58 68.40 36.59
CA VAL A 386 5.70 67.77 37.59
C VAL A 386 6.23 66.37 37.88
N PHE A 387 6.46 66.11 39.17
CA PHE A 387 6.88 64.81 39.70
C PHE A 387 5.73 63.79 39.60
N ALA A 388 5.95 62.67 38.92
CA ALA A 388 5.22 61.42 39.11
C ALA A 388 6.19 60.25 38.93
N LYS A 389 6.15 59.31 39.87
CA LYS A 389 7.15 58.28 40.15
C LYS A 389 6.94 57.07 39.21
N GLU A 390 7.81 56.89 38.23
CA GLU A 390 7.89 55.68 37.40
C GLU A 390 8.74 54.60 38.10
N GLU A 391 8.18 53.40 38.29
CA GLU A 391 8.96 52.16 38.34
C GLU A 391 9.12 51.67 36.88
N LYS A 392 10.26 52.02 36.30
CA LYS A 392 10.66 51.67 34.93
C LYS A 392 11.43 50.35 34.99
N MET A 393 10.83 49.27 34.53
CA MET A 393 11.50 47.98 34.38
C MET A 393 12.33 48.02 33.09
N ASP A 394 13.64 47.82 33.23
CA ASP A 394 14.67 48.06 32.22
C ASP A 394 14.79 46.86 31.25
N VAL A 395 14.11 46.94 30.11
CA VAL A 395 14.06 45.90 29.06
C VAL A 395 15.39 45.82 28.28
N ASP A 396 16.14 46.92 28.18
CA ASP A 396 17.47 46.94 27.56
C ASP A 396 18.46 46.09 28.35
N SER A 397 18.34 46.10 29.68
CA SER A 397 19.14 45.25 30.56
C SER A 397 18.90 43.75 30.31
N GLN A 398 17.67 43.32 30.01
CA GLN A 398 17.36 41.92 29.71
C GLN A 398 17.84 41.48 28.33
N VAL A 399 17.72 42.34 27.31
CA VAL A 399 18.23 42.06 25.97
C VAL A 399 19.75 41.95 26.03
N GLU A 400 20.45 42.90 26.66
CA GLU A 400 21.91 42.89 26.80
C GLU A 400 22.42 41.74 27.68
N GLN A 401 21.68 41.37 28.74
CA GLN A 401 21.97 40.17 29.54
C GLN A 401 21.80 38.89 28.73
N SER A 402 20.82 38.83 27.83
CA SER A 402 20.58 37.68 26.94
C SER A 402 21.67 37.55 25.87
N TRP A 403 22.12 38.68 25.29
CA TRP A 403 23.27 38.71 24.37
C TRP A 403 24.57 38.25 25.06
N LYS A 404 24.83 38.72 26.28
CA LYS A 404 25.99 38.28 27.07
C LYS A 404 25.92 36.80 27.45
N THR A 405 24.72 36.28 27.68
CA THR A 405 24.50 34.84 27.98
C THR A 405 24.71 33.97 26.74
N LEU A 406 24.28 34.44 25.56
CA LEU A 406 24.47 33.77 24.27
C LEU A 406 25.96 33.70 23.86
N GLU A 407 26.70 34.81 24.01
CA GLU A 407 28.15 34.82 23.74
C GLU A 407 28.93 33.91 24.69
N LYS A 408 28.53 33.87 25.97
CA LYS A 408 29.17 33.02 26.98
C LYS A 408 28.91 31.54 26.72
N PHE A 409 27.72 31.19 26.22
CA PHE A 409 27.37 29.82 25.85
C PHE A 409 28.05 29.34 24.57
N GLN A 410 28.23 30.22 23.58
CA GLN A 410 28.97 29.90 22.34
C GLN A 410 30.47 29.67 22.58
N LYS A 411 31.05 30.33 23.59
CA LYS A 411 32.47 30.17 23.97
C LYS A 411 32.75 28.97 24.89
N MET A 412 31.72 28.31 25.41
CA MET A 412 31.89 27.13 26.28
C MET A 412 32.22 25.87 25.46
N THR A 413 33.10 25.04 26.03
CA THR A 413 33.47 23.74 25.50
C THR A 413 32.31 22.73 25.64
N GLU A 414 32.28 21.69 24.81
CA GLU A 414 31.25 20.62 24.83
C GLU A 414 31.02 20.04 26.24
N ARG A 415 32.09 19.94 27.05
CA ARG A 415 32.04 19.44 28.42
C ARG A 415 31.33 20.40 29.37
N GLU A 416 31.58 21.70 29.24
CA GLU A 416 30.96 22.75 30.07
C GLU A 416 29.47 22.92 29.76
N LYS A 417 29.06 22.75 28.49
CA LYS A 417 27.64 22.73 28.09
C LYS A 417 26.88 21.56 28.73
N SER A 418 27.54 20.40 28.87
CA SER A 418 26.95 19.21 29.49
C SER A 418 26.81 19.32 31.03
N ASP A 419 27.68 20.07 31.69
CA ASP A 419 27.65 20.29 33.14
C ASP A 419 26.70 21.44 33.53
N TYR A 420 26.53 22.44 32.65
CA TYR A 420 25.51 23.50 32.81
C TYR A 420 24.07 22.95 32.83
N ASN A 421 23.82 21.86 32.09
CA ASN A 421 22.51 21.18 32.05
C ASN A 421 22.30 20.15 33.19
N LYS A 422 23.31 19.88 34.04
CA LYS A 422 23.25 18.83 35.07
C LYS A 422 22.98 19.33 36.49
N SER A 423 22.84 20.63 36.71
CA SER A 423 22.71 21.20 38.06
C SER A 423 21.35 21.02 38.75
N ASP A 424 20.39 20.32 38.14
CA ASP A 424 19.24 19.75 38.86
C ASP A 424 19.12 18.27 38.51
N SER A 425 19.56 17.40 39.43
CA SER A 425 19.55 15.94 39.24
C SER A 425 18.83 15.20 40.35
N VAL A 426 18.09 14.16 39.94
CA VAL A 426 17.72 12.97 40.73
C VAL A 426 18.14 11.74 39.87
N PRO A 427 18.64 10.63 40.46
CA PRO A 427 19.68 9.78 39.83
C PRO A 427 19.16 8.66 38.89
N PRO A 428 20.04 8.04 38.08
CA PRO A 428 19.65 7.19 36.95
C PRO A 428 19.44 5.72 37.33
N SER A 429 18.43 5.08 36.74
CA SER A 429 18.22 3.63 36.78
C SER A 429 18.81 2.94 35.53
N LYS A 430 19.23 1.69 35.76
CA LYS A 430 20.20 0.89 34.99
C LYS A 430 19.78 0.55 33.55
N ARG A 431 20.76 0.58 32.64
CA ARG A 431 20.75 0.03 31.28
C ARG A 431 20.45 -1.48 31.30
N ALA A 432 19.48 -1.91 30.49
CA ALA A 432 19.36 -3.29 30.03
C ALA A 432 19.95 -3.41 28.62
N LYS A 433 20.79 -4.44 28.45
CA LYS A 433 21.58 -4.78 27.27
C LYS A 433 20.67 -5.54 26.30
N MET A 434 20.58 -5.13 25.04
CA MET A 434 19.83 -5.83 24.01
C MET A 434 20.80 -6.34 22.94
N GLU A 435 20.72 -7.65 22.66
CA GLU A 435 21.57 -8.41 21.77
C GLU A 435 21.32 -8.08 20.29
N GLU A 436 22.39 -7.97 19.50
CA GLU A 436 22.35 -7.88 18.04
C GLU A 436 21.99 -9.23 17.40
N PRO A 437 21.19 -9.26 16.33
CA PRO A 437 21.23 -10.34 15.36
C PRO A 437 22.12 -9.99 14.16
N SER A 438 22.95 -10.97 13.85
CA SER A 438 23.93 -11.11 12.77
C SER A 438 23.51 -10.64 11.37
N VAL A 439 24.46 -9.98 10.71
CA VAL A 439 24.50 -9.59 9.31
C VAL A 439 24.46 -10.82 8.37
N SER A 440 23.54 -10.84 7.42
CA SER A 440 23.65 -11.65 6.19
C SER A 440 23.79 -10.73 4.98
N THR A 441 24.91 -10.88 4.30
CA THR A 441 25.36 -10.16 3.10
C THR A 441 24.50 -10.43 1.87
N GLY A 442 24.21 -9.39 1.06
CA GLY A 442 24.00 -9.54 -0.38
C GLY A 442 22.88 -8.73 -1.03
N SER A 443 23.20 -7.46 -1.36
CA SER A 443 22.78 -6.68 -2.55
C SER A 443 22.19 -5.30 -2.23
N THR A 444 22.90 -4.29 -2.74
CA THR A 444 22.66 -2.85 -2.80
C THR A 444 21.21 -2.39 -2.57
N SER A 445 20.94 -1.75 -1.44
CA SER A 445 19.76 -0.90 -1.28
C SER A 445 20.16 0.44 -0.70
N GLY A 446 19.74 1.53 -1.35
CA GLY A 446 19.70 2.86 -0.74
C GLY A 446 18.85 2.87 0.55
N PRO A 447 18.71 4.03 1.21
CA PRO A 447 18.02 4.12 2.50
C PRO A 447 16.61 3.51 2.40
N GLN A 448 16.41 2.40 3.11
CA GLN A 448 15.12 1.69 3.14
C GLN A 448 14.12 2.53 3.93
N ASN A 449 12.99 2.86 3.32
CA ASN A 449 11.93 3.60 3.99
C ASN A 449 10.99 2.64 4.75
N LEU A 450 10.23 3.18 5.71
CA LEU A 450 9.28 2.40 6.52
C LEU A 450 8.28 1.61 5.66
N LEU A 451 7.92 2.12 4.47
CA LEU A 451 7.05 1.43 3.53
C LEU A 451 7.74 0.21 2.91
N SER A 452 9.00 0.29 2.49
CA SER A 452 9.71 -0.88 1.94
C SER A 452 9.92 -1.95 3.01
N LEU A 453 10.24 -1.55 4.24
CA LEU A 453 10.31 -2.46 5.39
C LEU A 453 8.96 -3.11 5.69
N TRP A 454 7.86 -2.34 5.67
CA TRP A 454 6.52 -2.86 5.91
C TRP A 454 6.04 -3.75 4.76
N THR A 455 6.17 -3.34 3.50
CA THR A 455 5.79 -4.15 2.33
C THR A 455 6.56 -5.46 2.29
N ASN A 456 7.86 -5.44 2.57
CA ASN A 456 8.67 -6.66 2.67
C ASN A 456 8.23 -7.54 3.85
N ARG A 457 7.91 -6.93 4.99
CA ARG A 457 7.39 -7.64 6.16
C ARG A 457 6.02 -8.24 5.90
N ILE A 458 5.11 -7.53 5.24
CA ILE A 458 3.79 -8.02 4.87
C ILE A 458 3.90 -9.12 3.82
N ALA A 459 4.73 -8.96 2.79
CA ALA A 459 5.00 -10.02 1.83
C ALA A 459 5.56 -11.27 2.54
N SER A 460 6.46 -11.10 3.51
CA SER A 460 7.03 -12.20 4.31
C SER A 460 6.04 -12.82 5.31
N ILE A 461 5.14 -12.04 5.92
CA ILE A 461 4.10 -12.56 6.83
C ILE A 461 3.02 -13.26 6.02
N HIS A 462 2.65 -12.71 4.87
CA HIS A 462 1.61 -13.26 4.01
C HIS A 462 2.07 -14.56 3.34
N SER A 463 3.34 -14.65 2.91
CA SER A 463 3.90 -15.94 2.46
C SER A 463 3.89 -17.02 3.55
N LYS A 464 3.79 -16.63 4.83
CA LYS A 464 3.66 -17.52 5.99
C LYS A 464 2.21 -17.70 6.47
N ARG A 465 1.22 -17.01 5.88
CA ARG A 465 -0.20 -17.07 6.28
C ARG A 465 -0.99 -18.18 5.59
N HIS A 466 -0.37 -18.96 4.70
CA HIS A 466 -0.99 -20.20 4.26
C HIS A 466 -1.13 -21.10 5.49
N VAL A 467 -2.37 -21.42 5.87
CA VAL A 467 -2.63 -22.47 6.85
C VAL A 467 -2.02 -23.74 6.28
N GLU A 468 -1.00 -24.26 6.96
CA GLU A 468 -0.26 -25.43 6.49
C GLU A 468 -1.23 -26.61 6.35
N PHE A 469 -1.13 -27.34 5.25
CA PHE A 469 -2.01 -28.49 5.00
C PHE A 469 -1.85 -29.48 6.15
N ALA A 470 -2.94 -29.78 6.87
CA ALA A 470 -2.88 -30.61 8.08
C ALA A 470 -2.21 -31.97 7.83
N GLY A 471 -2.41 -32.58 6.66
CA GLY A 471 -1.75 -33.84 6.31
C GLY A 471 -0.23 -33.74 6.10
N ARG A 472 0.34 -32.54 5.94
CA ARG A 472 1.81 -32.33 5.93
C ARG A 472 2.37 -32.18 7.33
N LEU A 473 1.60 -31.62 8.27
CA LEU A 473 1.96 -31.54 9.69
C LEU A 473 2.12 -32.93 10.33
N GLU A 474 1.40 -33.93 9.80
CA GLU A 474 1.42 -35.31 10.27
C GLU A 474 2.40 -36.22 9.49
N SER A 475 3.10 -35.68 8.48
CA SER A 475 4.02 -36.40 7.61
C SER A 475 5.47 -36.22 8.03
N LYS A 476 6.27 -37.30 7.97
CA LYS A 476 7.70 -37.29 8.36
C LYS A 476 8.58 -36.39 7.49
N ASP A 477 8.17 -36.07 6.26
CA ASP A 477 8.99 -35.35 5.28
C ASP A 477 8.31 -34.09 4.71
N ASN A 478 7.28 -33.54 5.38
CA ASN A 478 6.48 -32.42 4.86
C ASN A 478 5.81 -32.71 3.50
N VAL A 479 5.69 -33.99 3.15
CA VAL A 479 5.00 -34.49 1.94
C VAL A 479 3.87 -35.39 2.42
N ALA A 480 2.63 -34.92 2.28
CA ALA A 480 1.47 -35.75 2.58
C ALA A 480 1.25 -36.74 1.43
N GLU A 481 1.45 -38.03 1.68
CA GLU A 481 1.12 -39.06 0.70
C GLU A 481 -0.39 -39.27 0.65
N LEU A 482 -1.02 -38.77 -0.40
CA LEU A 482 -2.44 -39.01 -0.69
C LEU A 482 -2.59 -40.34 -1.46
N TYR A 483 -3.71 -41.04 -1.21
CA TYR A 483 -4.07 -42.27 -1.92
C TYR A 483 -3.02 -43.41 -1.81
N GLN A 484 -2.47 -43.64 -0.61
CA GLN A 484 -1.50 -44.73 -0.34
C GLN A 484 -1.99 -46.09 -0.86
N HIS A 485 -3.30 -46.38 -0.78
CA HIS A 485 -3.94 -47.59 -1.28
C HIS A 485 -3.87 -47.77 -2.80
N MET A 486 -3.68 -46.69 -3.59
CA MET A 486 -3.50 -46.80 -5.05
C MET A 486 -2.05 -47.12 -5.45
N LYS A 487 -1.09 -47.03 -4.52
CA LYS A 487 0.30 -47.47 -4.75
C LYS A 487 0.48 -48.97 -4.50
N GLU A 488 -0.36 -49.58 -3.66
CA GLU A 488 -0.28 -51.00 -3.32
C GLU A 488 -0.71 -51.91 -4.49
N ASP A 489 -1.62 -51.46 -5.36
CA ASP A 489 -2.07 -52.23 -6.54
C ASP A 489 -1.05 -52.31 -7.69
N ASN A 490 0.00 -51.46 -7.69
CA ASN A 490 1.05 -51.48 -8.72
C ASN A 490 2.29 -52.30 -8.29
N GLY A 491 2.19 -53.08 -7.21
CA GLY A 491 3.35 -53.62 -6.50
C GLY A 491 3.31 -55.11 -6.19
N THR A 492 2.82 -55.98 -7.07
CA THR A 492 3.19 -57.41 -7.03
C THR A 492 3.52 -57.94 -8.43
N PRO A 493 4.81 -58.19 -8.75
CA PRO A 493 5.17 -58.99 -9.90
C PRO A 493 4.72 -60.43 -9.62
N MET A 494 3.91 -60.97 -10.52
CA MET A 494 3.58 -62.39 -10.58
C MET A 494 4.88 -63.17 -10.79
N GLU A 495 5.36 -63.87 -9.76
CA GLU A 495 6.51 -64.78 -9.89
C GLU A 495 6.16 -65.88 -10.90
N THR A 496 6.82 -65.82 -12.05
CA THR A 496 6.82 -66.87 -13.06
C THR A 496 7.45 -68.13 -12.45
N GLY A 497 6.63 -69.16 -12.26
CA GLY A 497 7.06 -70.49 -11.84
C GLY A 497 8.08 -71.08 -12.81
N THR A 498 9.20 -71.52 -12.25
CA THR A 498 10.29 -72.23 -12.91
C THR A 498 9.81 -73.58 -13.47
N GLU A 499 9.96 -73.75 -14.78
CA GLU A 499 9.79 -75.03 -15.47
C GLU A 499 10.84 -76.04 -14.99
N ASN A 500 10.38 -77.14 -14.39
CA ASN A 500 11.16 -78.35 -14.23
C ASN A 500 10.82 -79.31 -15.39
N LYS A 501 11.78 -79.51 -16.29
CA LYS A 501 11.77 -80.61 -17.26
C LYS A 501 11.88 -81.94 -16.52
N GLN A 502 10.84 -82.76 -16.62
CA GLN A 502 10.96 -84.21 -16.49
C GLN A 502 10.38 -84.88 -17.73
N GLN A 503 11.19 -85.79 -18.28
CA GLN A 503 10.98 -86.59 -19.48
C GLN A 503 9.67 -87.39 -19.48
N ASN A 504 9.02 -87.52 -20.64
CA ASN A 504 8.94 -88.82 -21.31
C ASN A 504 8.43 -88.74 -22.76
N ARG A 505 9.17 -89.42 -23.65
CA ARG A 505 8.73 -90.30 -24.76
C ARG A 505 7.40 -89.94 -25.42
N MET A 506 7.35 -89.59 -26.70
CA MET A 506 7.78 -90.37 -27.86
C MET A 506 8.06 -89.46 -29.06
#